data_AF-E5DGB2-F1
#
_entry.id   AF-E5DGB2-F1
#
_cell.length_a   1.000
_cell.length_b   1.000
_cell.length_c   1.000
_cell.angle_alpha   90.00
_cell.angle_beta   90.00
_cell.angle_gamma   90.00
#
_symmetry.space_group_name_H-M   'P 1'
#
loop_
_entity.id
_entity.type
_entity.pdbx_description
1 polymer ?
#
loop_
_entity_poly.entity_id
_entity_poly.type
_entity_poly.pdbx_seq_one_letter_code
_entity_poly.pdbx_strand_id
1 'polypeptide(L)'
;MTTTDGLNALVRALRDMAKTGSDGFEGFVRNVLRHALGRHIRLLKSGPQHGGDMLADSRTALPEMVIECKRYTRKLSFDELRTKLEEALRERPNMELWVVATTVDINARDVERLRDIAGDKYVSVECLDWDDSAGAIPSLAALCAR
;
A
#
# COMPACT_ATOMS: atom_id res chain seq x y z
N MET A 1 18.52 -21.41 -6.09
CA MET A 1 18.04 -20.12 -5.55
C MET A 1 17.19 -20.43 -4.34
N THR A 2 17.57 -19.96 -3.16
CA THR A 2 16.76 -20.15 -1.95
C THR A 2 15.55 -19.19 -1.98
N THR A 3 14.53 -19.45 -1.16
CA THR A 3 13.39 -18.52 -1.00
C THR A 3 13.88 -17.12 -0.61
N THR A 4 14.87 -17.05 0.27
CA THR A 4 15.52 -15.80 0.69
C THR A 4 16.21 -15.08 -0.48
N ASP A 5 16.91 -15.81 -1.36
CA ASP A 5 17.52 -15.21 -2.56
C ASP A 5 16.47 -14.63 -3.50
N GLY A 6 15.35 -15.35 -3.67
CA GLY A 6 14.22 -14.90 -4.48
C GLY A 6 13.56 -13.64 -3.94
N LEU A 7 13.29 -13.59 -2.63
CA LEU A 7 12.73 -12.41 -1.96
C LEU A 7 13.68 -11.21 -2.05
N ASN A 8 14.99 -11.43 -1.87
CA ASN A 8 16.00 -10.40 -2.01
C ASN A 8 16.09 -9.84 -3.44
N ALA A 9 16.00 -10.71 -4.46
CA ALA A 9 15.96 -10.28 -5.84
C ALA A 9 14.69 -9.48 -6.14
N LEU A 10 13.54 -9.93 -5.65
CA LEU A 10 12.27 -9.26 -5.85
C LEU A 10 12.24 -7.87 -5.21
N VAL A 11 12.63 -7.72 -3.94
CA VAL A 11 12.61 -6.40 -3.28
C VAL A 11 13.57 -5.41 -3.92
N ARG A 12 14.73 -5.87 -4.44
CA ARG A 12 15.66 -5.04 -5.21
C ARG A 12 15.01 -4.55 -6.49
N ALA A 13 14.41 -5.46 -7.26
CA ALA A 13 13.71 -5.10 -8.49
C ALA A 13 12.60 -4.07 -8.23
N LEU A 14 11.79 -4.24 -7.17
CA LEU A 14 10.75 -3.29 -6.78
C LEU A 14 11.32 -1.91 -6.39
N ARG A 15 12.46 -1.87 -5.70
CA ARG A 15 13.14 -0.63 -5.29
C ARG A 15 13.82 0.10 -6.45
N ASP A 16 14.19 -0.63 -7.51
CA ASP A 16 14.81 -0.07 -8.72
C ASP A 16 13.79 0.54 -9.71
N MET A 17 12.51 0.23 -9.57
CA MET A 17 11.44 0.85 -10.38
C MET A 17 11.34 2.36 -10.13
N ALA A 18 10.92 3.14 -11.12
CA ALA A 18 10.51 4.53 -10.88
C ALA A 18 9.43 4.59 -9.79
N LYS A 19 9.41 5.63 -8.95
CA LYS A 19 8.44 5.73 -7.85
C LYS A 19 7.00 5.77 -8.38
N THR A 20 6.76 6.64 -9.35
CA THR A 20 5.43 7.00 -9.84
C THR A 20 5.22 6.60 -11.30
N GLY A 21 3.98 6.67 -11.77
CA GLY A 21 3.62 6.46 -13.18
C GLY A 21 3.18 5.03 -13.49
N SER A 22 2.67 4.82 -14.72
CA SER A 22 2.07 3.55 -15.15
C SER A 22 3.04 2.37 -15.17
N ASP A 23 4.34 2.66 -15.36
CA ASP A 23 5.41 1.67 -15.44
C ASP A 23 6.33 1.70 -14.19
N GLY A 24 6.01 2.56 -13.22
CA GLY A 24 6.68 2.64 -11.92
C GLY A 24 6.05 1.74 -10.86
N PHE A 25 6.54 1.84 -9.63
CA PHE A 25 6.08 1.06 -8.48
C PHE A 25 4.57 1.20 -8.23
N GLU A 26 4.04 2.43 -8.32
CA GLU A 26 2.59 2.66 -8.27
C GLU A 26 1.84 1.89 -9.38
N GLY A 27 2.30 1.97 -10.62
CA GLY A 27 1.71 1.24 -11.75
C GLY A 27 1.75 -0.28 -11.55
N PHE A 28 2.84 -0.80 -10.98
CA PHE A 28 2.99 -2.21 -10.61
C PHE A 28 1.99 -2.61 -9.52
N VAL A 29 1.97 -1.93 -8.37
CA VAL A 29 1.04 -2.22 -7.26
C VAL A 29 -0.41 -2.18 -7.74
N ARG A 30 -0.77 -1.18 -8.56
CA ARG A 30 -2.08 -1.12 -9.21
C ARG A 30 -2.37 -2.39 -9.98
N ASN A 31 -1.47 -2.82 -10.86
CA ASN A 31 -1.70 -3.96 -11.74
C ASN A 31 -1.88 -5.25 -10.95
N VAL A 32 -1.04 -5.50 -9.94
CA VAL A 32 -1.13 -6.70 -9.12
C VAL A 32 -2.39 -6.70 -8.26
N LEU A 33 -2.75 -5.58 -7.62
CA LEU A 33 -4.01 -5.48 -6.88
C LEU A 33 -5.23 -5.63 -7.78
N ARG A 34 -5.21 -5.07 -9.00
CA ARG A 34 -6.30 -5.26 -9.97
C ARG A 34 -6.48 -6.73 -10.33
N HIS A 35 -5.36 -7.43 -10.53
CA HIS A 35 -5.37 -8.85 -10.82
C HIS A 35 -5.90 -9.66 -9.63
N ALA A 36 -5.35 -9.43 -8.43
CA ALA A 36 -5.72 -10.16 -7.22
C ALA A 36 -7.17 -9.93 -6.78
N LEU A 37 -7.69 -8.70 -6.91
CA LEU A 37 -9.02 -8.34 -6.44
C LEU A 37 -10.10 -8.43 -7.53
N GLY A 38 -9.73 -8.55 -8.81
CA GLY A 38 -10.69 -8.46 -9.92
C GLY A 38 -11.39 -7.10 -10.02
N ARG A 39 -10.78 -6.04 -9.46
CA ARG A 39 -11.34 -4.69 -9.38
C ARG A 39 -10.65 -3.74 -10.35
N HIS A 40 -11.36 -2.68 -10.75
CA HIS A 40 -10.72 -1.55 -11.41
C HIS A 40 -10.07 -0.65 -10.37
N ILE A 41 -8.77 -0.41 -10.54
CA ILE A 41 -7.99 0.54 -9.73
C ILE A 41 -7.32 1.52 -10.69
N ARG A 42 -7.41 2.81 -10.39
CA ARG A 42 -6.86 3.89 -11.21
C ARG A 42 -5.79 4.66 -10.43
N LEU A 43 -4.72 5.04 -11.13
CA LEU A 43 -3.72 5.97 -10.60
C LEU A 43 -4.35 7.36 -10.53
N LEU A 44 -4.06 8.10 -9.46
CA LEU A 44 -4.31 9.53 -9.42
C LEU A 44 -3.23 10.27 -10.22
N LYS A 45 -3.62 11.39 -10.85
CA LYS A 45 -2.66 12.23 -11.58
C LYS A 45 -1.64 12.81 -10.60
N SER A 46 -0.41 12.97 -11.05
CA SER A 46 0.60 13.74 -10.33
C SER A 46 0.07 15.16 -10.07
N GLY A 47 -0.01 15.58 -8.80
CA GLY A 47 -0.70 16.80 -8.36
C GLY A 47 -1.21 16.65 -6.91
N PRO A 48 -2.20 17.44 -6.45
CA PRO A 48 -2.87 17.18 -5.18
C PRO A 48 -3.43 15.75 -5.19
N GLN A 49 -2.80 14.87 -4.42
CA GLN A 49 -3.08 13.43 -4.42
C GLN A 49 -4.24 13.05 -3.48
N HIS A 50 -4.93 14.03 -2.86
CA HIS A 50 -6.16 13.85 -2.07
C HIS A 50 -6.10 12.62 -1.14
N GLY A 51 -4.96 12.39 -0.50
CA GLY A 51 -4.75 11.31 0.47
C GLY A 51 -4.40 9.92 -0.08
N GLY A 52 -4.08 9.73 -1.36
CA GLY A 52 -3.55 8.46 -1.85
C GLY A 52 -2.92 8.51 -3.24
N ASP A 53 -2.35 7.39 -3.70
CA ASP A 53 -1.78 7.26 -5.05
C ASP A 53 -2.77 6.58 -6.01
N MET A 54 -3.70 5.78 -5.48
CA MET A 54 -4.73 5.09 -6.27
C MET A 54 -6.08 5.04 -5.56
N LEU A 55 -7.11 4.88 -6.39
CA LEU A 55 -8.46 4.59 -5.95
C LEU A 55 -8.99 3.34 -6.64
N ALA A 56 -9.58 2.44 -5.85
CA ALA A 56 -10.44 1.40 -6.42
C ALA A 56 -11.83 1.98 -6.67
N ASP A 57 -12.40 1.69 -7.84
CA ASP A 57 -13.75 2.14 -8.19
C ASP A 57 -14.77 1.58 -7.18
N SER A 58 -15.65 2.43 -6.66
CA SER A 58 -16.80 2.03 -5.87
C SER A 58 -17.92 1.60 -6.81
N ARG A 59 -17.89 0.33 -7.22
CA ARG A 59 -19.13 -0.29 -7.72
C ARG A 59 -20.10 -0.36 -6.54
N THR A 60 -21.41 -0.28 -6.78
CA THR A 60 -22.50 -0.12 -5.79
C THR A 60 -22.58 -1.15 -4.65
N ALA A 61 -21.62 -2.08 -4.53
CA ALA A 61 -21.50 -3.05 -3.45
C ALA A 61 -20.04 -3.35 -3.02
N LEU A 62 -19.06 -2.54 -3.43
CA LEU A 62 -17.64 -2.74 -3.07
C LEU A 62 -17.09 -1.55 -2.31
N PRO A 63 -16.25 -1.79 -1.29
CA PRO A 63 -15.78 -0.73 -0.42
C PRO A 63 -14.91 0.28 -1.18
N GLU A 64 -15.08 1.57 -0.90
CA GLU A 64 -14.15 2.60 -1.41
C GLU A 64 -12.78 2.37 -0.77
N MET A 65 -11.78 2.16 -1.63
CA MET A 65 -10.42 1.84 -1.22
C MET A 65 -9.46 2.89 -1.75
N VAL A 66 -8.66 3.45 -0.84
CA VAL A 66 -7.55 4.34 -1.14
C VAL A 66 -6.25 3.58 -0.90
N ILE A 67 -5.31 3.66 -1.85
CA ILE A 67 -4.02 2.95 -1.75
C ILE A 67 -2.89 3.98 -1.80
N GLU A 68 -2.01 3.95 -0.81
CA GLU A 68 -0.77 4.73 -0.72
C GLU A 68 0.44 3.83 -1.02
N CYS A 69 1.38 4.30 -1.85
CA CYS A 69 2.57 3.55 -2.25
C CYS A 69 3.86 4.17 -1.70
N LYS A 70 4.60 3.42 -0.89
CA LYS A 70 5.88 3.84 -0.30
C LYS A 70 7.04 2.94 -0.76
N ARG A 71 7.69 3.35 -1.85
CA ARG A 71 8.94 2.73 -2.32
C ARG A 71 10.14 3.36 -1.63
N TYR A 72 10.67 2.70 -0.59
CA TYR A 72 11.83 3.16 0.18
C TYR A 72 12.89 2.07 0.43
N THR A 73 14.10 2.53 0.71
CA THR A 73 15.21 1.75 1.29
C THR A 73 15.43 2.07 2.77
N ARG A 74 14.83 3.16 3.27
CA ARG A 74 14.87 3.58 4.66
C ARG A 74 13.57 3.20 5.38
N LYS A 75 13.64 3.14 6.71
CA LYS A 75 12.46 2.98 7.55
C LYS A 75 11.48 4.13 7.34
N LEU A 76 10.19 3.80 7.33
CA LEU A 76 9.08 4.74 7.35
C LEU A 76 8.89 5.25 8.78
N SER A 77 8.69 6.56 8.94
CA SER A 77 8.25 7.09 10.23
C SER A 77 6.74 6.93 10.39
N PHE A 78 6.29 6.77 11.63
CA PHE A 78 4.86 6.79 11.93
C PHE A 78 4.18 8.06 11.42
N ASP A 79 4.82 9.22 11.60
CA ASP A 79 4.23 10.51 11.20
C ASP A 79 4.02 10.62 9.69
N GLU A 80 4.90 10.00 8.87
CA GLU A 80 4.73 9.95 7.41
C GLU A 80 3.47 9.16 7.01
N LEU A 81 3.20 8.05 7.70
CA LEU A 81 2.01 7.23 7.46
C LEU A 81 0.75 7.90 8.02
N ARG A 82 0.81 8.42 9.26
CA ARG A 82 -0.30 9.14 9.89
C ARG A 82 -0.76 10.30 9.04
N THR A 83 0.17 11.14 8.59
CA THR A 83 -0.16 12.32 7.77
C THR A 83 -0.93 11.93 6.52
N LYS A 84 -0.56 10.80 5.90
CA LYS A 84 -1.25 10.30 4.70
C LYS A 84 -2.62 9.71 4.99
N LEU A 85 -2.74 8.95 6.06
CA LEU A 85 -4.04 8.44 6.52
C LEU A 85 -5.00 9.59 6.85
N GLU A 86 -4.56 10.60 7.61
CA GLU A 86 -5.38 11.76 7.97
C GLU A 86 -5.79 12.60 6.76
N GLU A 87 -4.90 12.74 5.77
CA GLU A 87 -5.22 13.35 4.48
C GLU A 87 -6.31 12.55 3.76
N ALA A 88 -6.17 11.21 3.68
CA ALA A 88 -7.17 10.33 3.08
C ALA A 88 -8.54 10.42 3.77
N LEU A 89 -8.56 10.34 5.11
CA LEU A 89 -9.79 10.43 5.91
C LEU A 89 -10.52 11.76 5.71
N ARG A 90 -9.78 12.86 5.51
CA ARG A 90 -10.35 14.18 5.27
C ARG A 90 -10.92 14.32 3.86
N GLU A 91 -10.18 13.87 2.86
CA GLU A 91 -10.53 14.06 1.44
C GLU A 91 -11.50 13.00 0.92
N ARG A 92 -11.61 11.85 1.62
CA ARG A 92 -12.42 10.68 1.24
C ARG A 92 -13.31 10.25 2.41
N PRO A 93 -14.38 10.99 2.74
CA PRO A 93 -15.24 10.69 3.87
C PRO A 93 -16.00 9.36 3.76
N ASN A 94 -16.08 8.78 2.54
CA ASN A 94 -16.73 7.49 2.30
C ASN A 94 -15.71 6.34 2.14
N MET A 95 -14.41 6.59 2.33
CA MET A 95 -13.41 5.53 2.31
C MET A 95 -13.72 4.50 3.40
N GLU A 96 -13.65 3.23 3.06
CA GLU A 96 -13.87 2.11 3.99
C GLU A 96 -12.57 1.33 4.24
N LEU A 97 -11.61 1.41 3.33
CA LEU A 97 -10.33 0.72 3.42
C LEU A 97 -9.19 1.61 2.92
N TRP A 98 -8.22 1.84 3.80
CA TRP A 98 -6.94 2.45 3.45
C TRP A 98 -5.85 1.38 3.40
N VAL A 99 -5.16 1.29 2.26
CA VAL A 99 -4.10 0.31 2.04
C VAL A 99 -2.77 1.03 1.90
N VAL A 100 -1.74 0.58 2.60
CA VAL A 100 -0.36 1.02 2.34
C VAL A 100 0.44 -0.12 1.73
N ALA A 101 1.00 0.09 0.53
CA ALA A 101 1.91 -0.83 -0.12
C ALA A 101 3.35 -0.29 -0.04
N THR A 102 4.26 -1.03 0.59
CA THR A 102 5.60 -0.54 0.90
C THR A 102 6.69 -1.58 0.77
N THR A 103 7.87 -1.16 0.29
CA THR A 103 9.06 -2.01 0.14
C THR A 103 9.91 -2.11 1.41
N VAL A 104 9.39 -1.70 2.56
CA VAL A 104 10.03 -1.79 3.88
C VAL A 104 9.00 -2.28 4.90
N ASP A 105 9.47 -2.76 6.04
CA ASP A 105 8.62 -3.18 7.16
C ASP A 105 7.88 -1.99 7.79
N ILE A 106 6.67 -2.26 8.31
CA ILE A 106 5.97 -1.37 9.24
C ILE A 106 5.85 -2.11 10.57
N ASN A 107 6.44 -1.55 11.63
CA ASN A 107 6.41 -2.21 12.93
C ASN A 107 4.97 -2.33 13.47
N ALA A 108 4.69 -3.43 14.18
CA ALA A 108 3.35 -3.75 14.67
C ALA A 108 2.67 -2.62 15.47
N ARG A 109 3.43 -1.88 16.29
CA ARG A 109 2.88 -0.76 17.07
C ARG A 109 2.40 0.39 16.17
N ASP A 110 3.13 0.69 15.11
CA ASP A 110 2.71 1.72 14.16
C ASP A 110 1.49 1.26 13.35
N VAL A 111 1.39 -0.03 13.02
CA VAL A 111 0.19 -0.62 12.40
C VAL A 111 -1.03 -0.49 13.31
N GLU A 112 -0.91 -0.86 14.60
CA GLU A 112 -1.98 -0.72 15.60
C GLU A 112 -2.43 0.74 15.72
N ARG A 113 -1.50 1.68 15.84
CA ARG A 113 -1.81 3.11 15.94
C ARG A 113 -2.52 3.66 14.70
N LEU A 114 -2.15 3.20 13.50
CA LEU A 114 -2.87 3.57 12.27
C LEU A 114 -4.30 3.03 12.27
N ARG A 115 -4.48 1.78 12.74
CA ARG A 115 -5.81 1.15 12.87
C ARG A 115 -6.68 1.87 13.89
N ASP A 116 -6.12 2.32 15.01
CA ASP A 116 -6.86 3.10 16.01
C ASP A 116 -7.38 4.43 15.41
N ILE A 117 -6.50 5.17 14.71
CA ILE A 117 -6.86 6.45 14.07
C ILE A 117 -7.95 6.25 13.01
N ALA A 118 -7.85 5.20 12.19
CA ALA A 118 -8.81 4.90 11.14
C ALA A 118 -10.13 4.35 11.71
N GLY A 119 -10.07 3.58 12.80
CA GLY A 119 -11.20 2.97 13.48
C GLY A 119 -12.22 3.99 14.01
N ASP A 120 -11.75 5.15 14.47
CA ASP A 120 -12.60 6.28 14.86
C ASP A 120 -13.49 6.81 13.72
N LYS A 121 -13.16 6.43 12.47
CA LYS A 121 -13.91 6.77 11.25
C LYS A 121 -14.52 5.56 10.55
N TYR A 122 -14.54 4.39 11.21
CA TYR A 122 -15.00 3.13 10.64
C TYR A 122 -14.22 2.69 9.39
N VAL A 123 -12.95 3.08 9.29
CA VAL A 123 -12.05 2.74 8.18
C VAL A 123 -11.10 1.63 8.61
N SER A 124 -10.97 0.60 7.78
CA SER A 124 -9.97 -0.46 7.97
C SER A 124 -8.62 -0.05 7.39
N VAL A 125 -7.52 -0.53 8.00
CA VAL A 125 -6.15 -0.32 7.52
C VAL A 125 -5.49 -1.65 7.21
N GLU A 126 -5.01 -1.80 5.97
CA GLU A 126 -4.25 -2.95 5.50
C GLU A 126 -2.82 -2.55 5.10
N CYS A 127 -1.84 -3.31 5.59
CA CYS A 127 -0.42 -3.06 5.34
C CYS A 127 0.14 -4.18 4.45
N LEU A 128 0.47 -3.82 3.21
CA LEU A 128 1.19 -4.66 2.26
C LEU A 128 2.67 -4.26 2.31
N ASP A 129 3.38 -4.74 3.31
CA ASP A 129 4.73 -4.34 3.66
C ASP A 129 5.78 -5.44 3.41
N TRP A 130 7.04 -5.09 3.67
CA TRP A 130 8.17 -5.98 3.50
C TRP A 130 8.70 -6.52 4.84
N ASP A 131 7.82 -7.06 5.69
CA ASP A 131 8.22 -7.79 6.89
C ASP A 131 8.68 -9.22 6.53
N ASP A 132 10.00 -9.42 6.47
CA ASP A 132 10.63 -10.73 6.27
C ASP A 132 11.13 -11.35 7.59
N SER A 133 10.62 -10.86 8.73
CA SER A 133 10.98 -11.39 10.04
C SER A 133 10.61 -12.87 10.17
N ALA A 134 11.47 -13.61 10.88
CA ALA A 134 11.28 -15.03 11.20
C ALA A 134 11.00 -15.97 10.01
N GLY A 135 11.40 -15.59 8.79
CA GLY A 135 11.19 -16.42 7.59
C GLY A 135 9.76 -16.40 7.04
N ALA A 136 8.94 -15.44 7.48
CA ALA A 136 7.64 -15.17 6.87
C ALA A 136 7.82 -14.65 5.44
N ILE A 137 6.83 -14.93 4.58
CA ILE A 137 6.76 -14.29 3.26
C ILE A 137 6.13 -12.92 3.47
N PRO A 138 6.81 -11.81 3.11
CA PRO A 138 6.22 -10.49 3.27
C PRO A 138 4.92 -10.34 2.50
N SER A 139 3.97 -9.59 3.04
CA SER A 139 2.63 -9.44 2.45
C SER A 139 2.68 -8.81 1.05
N LEU A 140 3.58 -7.85 0.80
CA LEU A 140 3.83 -7.33 -0.54
C LEU A 140 4.42 -8.39 -1.49
N ALA A 141 5.31 -9.26 -0.99
CA ALA A 141 5.89 -10.34 -1.79
C ALA A 141 4.84 -11.39 -2.16
N ALA A 142 3.98 -11.76 -1.21
CA ALA A 142 2.87 -12.69 -1.43
C ALA A 142 1.88 -12.16 -2.48
N LEU A 143 1.64 -10.84 -2.49
CA LEU A 143 0.81 -10.20 -3.50
C LEU A 143 1.43 -10.35 -4.91
N CYS A 144 2.76 -10.23 -5.04
CA CYS A 144 3.48 -10.34 -6.32
C CYS A 144 3.44 -11.74 -6.96
N ALA A 145 3.04 -12.78 -6.21
CA ALA A 145 2.95 -14.15 -6.71
C ALA A 145 1.62 -14.45 -7.44
N ARG A 146 0.78 -13.44 -7.66
CA ARG A 146 -0.55 -13.54 -8.28
C ARG A 146 -0.55 -13.17 -9.74
#